data_AF-A0A3A1Y495-F1
#
_entry.id   AF-A0A3A1Y495-F1
#
_cell.length_a   1.000
_cell.length_b   1.000
_cell.length_c   1.000
_cell.angle_alpha   90.00
_cell.angle_beta   90.00
_cell.angle_gamma   90.00
#
_symmetry.space_group_name_H-M   'P 1'
#
loop_
_entity.id
_entity.type
_entity.pdbx_description
1 polymer ?
#
loop_
_entity_poly.entity_id
_entity_poly.type
_entity_poly.pdbx_seq_one_letter_code
_entity_poly.pdbx_strand_id
1 'polypeptide(L)'
;MKKLTILTLLGLTLVPQAFAQASAFTNVKPEPPAFYAIDGYTAQRTVSVALEDGRTLWGAWFTNHLVDLIMIKETNDPVTMKTYNVGDLAVQAPENVSTAQINQVLEAMGRKERI
;
A
#
# COMPACT_ATOMS: atom_id res chain seq x y z
N MET A 1 1.72 85.30 22.33
CA MET A 1 2.65 84.16 22.45
C MET A 1 2.04 82.95 21.75
N LYS A 2 2.85 82.25 20.93
CA LYS A 2 2.84 80.80 20.59
C LYS A 2 1.47 80.11 20.41
N LYS A 3 1.07 79.80 19.16
CA LYS A 3 1.45 78.64 18.31
C LYS A 3 0.49 77.44 18.49
N LEU A 4 -0.10 77.03 17.35
CA LEU A 4 -0.25 75.65 16.81
C LEU A 4 -0.99 74.58 17.65
N THR A 5 -1.57 73.49 17.14
CA THR A 5 -2.02 73.00 15.83
C THR A 5 -2.77 71.68 16.07
N ILE A 6 -3.78 71.45 15.24
CA ILE A 6 -4.42 70.20 14.78
C ILE A 6 -3.54 68.94 14.94
N LEU A 7 -4.11 67.78 15.33
CA LEU A 7 -3.88 66.52 14.59
C LEU A 7 -4.86 65.40 14.98
N THR A 8 -5.66 65.02 13.98
CA THR A 8 -6.30 63.71 13.77
C THR A 8 -5.28 62.58 13.95
N LEU A 9 -5.69 61.42 14.48
CA LEU A 9 -5.04 60.16 14.11
C LEU A 9 -6.04 59.00 14.01
N LEU A 10 -6.13 58.50 12.79
CA LEU A 10 -6.64 57.19 12.37
C LEU A 10 -5.93 56.07 13.14
N GLY A 11 -6.69 55.13 13.69
CA GLY A 11 -6.17 53.85 14.18
C GLY A 11 -6.64 52.71 13.28
N LEU A 12 -5.97 52.52 12.15
CA LEU A 12 -6.05 51.35 11.30
C LEU A 12 -5.31 50.20 12.01
N THR A 13 -5.97 49.10 12.38
CA THR A 13 -5.26 47.85 12.63
C THR A 13 -5.84 46.74 11.76
N LEU A 14 -5.05 46.42 10.74
CA LEU A 14 -5.12 45.21 9.95
C LEU A 14 -4.86 44.02 10.88
N VAL A 15 -5.80 43.09 10.97
CA VAL A 15 -5.50 41.75 11.51
C VAL A 15 -5.40 40.80 10.31
N PRO A 16 -4.27 40.08 10.14
CA PRO A 16 -3.99 39.27 8.97
C PRO A 16 -4.87 38.03 8.87
N GLN A 17 -5.28 37.68 7.63
CA GLN A 17 -5.72 36.35 7.24
C GLN A 17 -4.66 35.32 7.63
N ALA A 18 -5.00 34.40 8.54
CA ALA A 18 -4.34 33.11 8.62
C ALA A 18 -5.22 32.09 7.90
N PHE A 19 -4.76 31.65 6.73
CA PHE A 19 -5.30 30.53 5.99
C PHE A 19 -5.22 29.29 6.88
N ALA A 20 -6.35 28.87 7.45
CA ALA A 20 -6.51 27.48 7.88
C ALA A 20 -6.75 26.65 6.62
N GLN A 21 -5.69 26.46 5.83
CA GLN A 21 -5.67 25.47 4.78
C GLN A 21 -5.64 24.11 5.49
N ALA A 22 -6.83 23.58 5.77
CA ALA A 22 -6.98 22.20 6.20
C ALA A 22 -6.44 21.31 5.08
N SER A 23 -5.17 20.95 5.17
CA SER A 23 -4.62 19.83 4.43
C SER A 23 -5.36 18.59 4.93
N ALA A 24 -6.45 18.27 4.26
CA ALA A 24 -7.03 16.93 4.30
C ALA A 24 -5.97 16.00 3.70
N PHE A 25 -5.06 15.53 4.53
CA PHE A 25 -4.29 14.33 4.24
C PHE A 25 -5.30 13.20 4.27
N THR A 26 -5.91 12.93 3.11
CA THR A 26 -6.66 11.70 2.89
C THR A 26 -5.64 10.58 3.06
N ASN A 27 -5.57 10.02 4.26
CA ASN A 27 -4.80 8.82 4.56
C ASN A 27 -5.52 7.66 3.86
N VAL A 28 -5.37 7.59 2.53
CA VAL A 28 -5.99 6.55 1.71
C VAL A 28 -5.23 5.27 2.02
N LYS A 29 -5.79 4.46 2.91
CA LYS A 29 -5.33 3.10 3.11
C LYS A 29 -5.36 2.40 1.75
N PRO A 30 -4.24 1.79 1.29
CA PRO A 30 -4.24 1.10 0.01
C PRO A 30 -5.28 -0.01 0.01
N GLU A 31 -6.14 -0.01 -1.00
CA GLU A 31 -7.16 -1.04 -1.21
C GLU A 31 -6.46 -2.35 -1.62
N PRO A 32 -6.86 -3.51 -1.07
CA PRO A 32 -6.29 -4.78 -1.49
C PRO A 32 -6.55 -5.03 -2.99
N PRO A 33 -5.58 -5.60 -3.72
CA PRO A 33 -5.78 -5.99 -5.10
C PRO A 33 -6.79 -7.13 -5.20
N ALA A 34 -7.48 -7.19 -6.34
CA ALA A 34 -8.39 -8.25 -6.69
C ALA A 34 -7.61 -9.53 -7.03
N PHE A 35 -8.03 -10.61 -6.39
CA PHE A 35 -7.61 -11.96 -6.69
C PHE A 35 -8.80 -12.68 -7.31
N TYR A 36 -8.80 -12.78 -8.64
CA TYR A 36 -9.88 -13.44 -9.38
C TYR A 36 -9.83 -14.96 -9.16
N ALA A 37 -10.99 -15.60 -9.27
CA ALA A 37 -11.06 -17.05 -9.27
C ALA A 37 -10.22 -17.61 -10.42
N ILE A 38 -9.41 -18.62 -10.12
CA ILE A 38 -8.57 -19.32 -11.08
C ILE A 38 -9.25 -20.66 -11.34
N ASP A 39 -9.49 -20.98 -12.61
CA ASP A 39 -10.19 -22.21 -12.98
C ASP A 39 -9.47 -23.45 -12.41
N GLY A 40 -10.26 -24.36 -11.82
CA GLY A 40 -9.74 -25.53 -11.11
C GLY A 40 -9.12 -25.26 -9.74
N TYR A 41 -9.06 -24.02 -9.25
CA TYR A 41 -8.54 -23.69 -7.92
C TYR A 41 -9.60 -23.07 -7.00
N THR A 42 -9.53 -23.43 -5.72
CA THR A 42 -10.32 -22.83 -4.64
C THR A 42 -9.47 -21.82 -3.87
N ALA A 43 -9.94 -20.58 -3.75
CA ALA A 43 -9.32 -19.56 -2.91
C ALA A 43 -9.45 -19.94 -1.43
N GLN A 44 -8.32 -19.97 -0.73
CA GLN A 44 -8.22 -20.38 0.67
C GLN A 44 -8.16 -19.17 1.60
N ARG A 45 -7.18 -18.29 1.37
CA ARG A 45 -6.92 -17.14 2.24
C ARG A 45 -6.13 -16.05 1.53
N THR A 46 -6.28 -14.83 2.04
CA THR A 46 -5.44 -13.70 1.68
C THR A 46 -4.65 -13.21 2.89
N VAL A 47 -3.46 -12.65 2.65
CA VAL A 47 -2.63 -11.98 3.66
C VAL A 47 -2.11 -10.67 3.10
N SER A 48 -1.77 -9.74 3.99
CA SER A 48 -1.06 -8.51 3.66
C SER A 48 0.22 -8.41 4.49
N VAL A 49 1.33 -8.08 3.86
CA VAL A 49 2.63 -7.84 4.50
C VAL A 49 3.03 -6.40 4.21
N ALA A 50 3.16 -5.59 5.25
CA ALA A 50 3.72 -4.24 5.13
C ALA A 50 5.25 -4.35 5.03
N LEU A 51 5.82 -3.71 4.02
CA LEU A 51 7.24 -3.64 3.76
C LEU A 51 7.86 -2.40 4.43
N GLU A 52 9.18 -2.44 4.64
CA GLU A 52 9.93 -1.33 5.26
C GLU A 52 9.90 -0.05 4.42
N ASP A 53 9.76 -0.18 3.10
CA ASP A 53 9.64 0.94 2.15
C ASP A 53 8.23 1.56 2.10
N GLY A 54 7.32 1.12 2.99
CA GLY A 54 5.95 1.60 3.08
C GLY A 54 4.99 0.96 2.09
N ARG A 55 5.47 0.10 1.18
CA ARG A 55 4.60 -0.69 0.30
C ARG A 55 3.92 -1.81 1.07
N THR A 56 2.83 -2.33 0.52
CA THR A 56 2.18 -3.53 1.03
C THR A 56 2.21 -4.59 -0.06
N LEU A 57 2.52 -5.82 0.30
CA LEU A 57 2.34 -6.98 -0.57
C LEU A 57 1.13 -7.76 -0.11
N TRP A 58 0.28 -8.13 -1.05
CA TRP A 58 -0.85 -9.00 -0.79
C TRP A 58 -0.57 -10.36 -1.40
N GLY A 59 -0.76 -11.40 -0.61
CA GLY A 59 -0.69 -12.78 -1.08
C GLY A 59 -2.06 -13.43 -1.02
N ALA A 60 -2.46 -14.14 -2.07
CA ALA A 60 -3.61 -15.02 -2.07
C ALA A 60 -3.19 -16.46 -2.30
N TRP A 61 -3.68 -17.36 -1.46
CA TRP A 61 -3.48 -18.79 -1.60
C TRP A 61 -4.70 -19.43 -2.26
N PHE A 62 -4.42 -20.20 -3.29
CA PHE A 62 -5.33 -21.02 -4.06
C PHE A 62 -4.87 -22.48 -4.01
N THR A 63 -5.80 -23.43 -3.95
CA THR A 63 -5.46 -24.86 -3.98
C THR A 63 -6.40 -25.61 -4.91
N ASN A 64 -5.88 -26.63 -5.60
CA ASN A 64 -6.67 -27.58 -6.39
C ASN A 64 -6.58 -29.02 -5.83
N HIS A 65 -6.18 -29.17 -4.57
CA HIS A 65 -5.89 -30.43 -3.87
C HIS A 65 -4.65 -31.20 -4.33
N LEU A 66 -4.02 -30.82 -5.45
CA LEU A 66 -2.79 -31.44 -5.95
C LEU A 66 -1.59 -30.51 -5.82
N VAL A 67 -1.79 -29.23 -6.09
CA VAL A 67 -0.79 -28.17 -6.08
C VAL A 67 -1.38 -26.94 -5.41
N ASP A 68 -0.57 -26.30 -4.57
CA ASP A 68 -0.89 -25.00 -4.02
C ASP A 68 -0.32 -23.90 -4.91
N LEU A 69 -1.10 -22.85 -5.15
CA LEU A 69 -0.69 -21.65 -5.84
C LEU A 69 -0.78 -20.46 -4.90
N ILE A 70 0.33 -19.75 -4.72
CA ILE A 70 0.36 -18.47 -4.01
C ILE A 70 0.61 -17.37 -5.03
N MET A 71 -0.35 -16.46 -5.17
CA MET A 71 -0.23 -15.28 -6.03
C MET A 71 0.04 -14.05 -5.17
N ILE A 72 1.12 -13.34 -5.46
CA ILE A 72 1.53 -12.11 -4.77
C ILE A 72 1.26 -10.93 -5.70
N LYS A 73 0.67 -9.86 -5.17
CA LYS A 73 0.41 -8.62 -5.89
C LYS A 73 0.72 -7.41 -5.03
N GLU A 74 1.06 -6.30 -5.67
CA GLU A 74 1.15 -4.98 -5.06
C GLU A 74 -0.06 -4.11 -5.45
N THR A 75 -0.48 -4.15 -6.71
CA THR A 75 -1.66 -3.38 -7.16
C THR A 75 -2.54 -4.25 -8.07
N ASN A 76 -3.64 -3.67 -8.56
CA ASN A 76 -4.45 -4.27 -9.61
C ASN A 76 -3.85 -4.10 -11.01
N ASP A 77 -2.77 -3.34 -11.14
CA ASP A 77 -2.17 -3.04 -12.43
C ASP A 77 -1.52 -4.30 -13.01
N PRO A 78 -1.61 -4.52 -14.33
CA PRO A 78 -0.94 -5.62 -14.97
C PRO A 78 0.58 -5.41 -14.89
N VAL A 79 1.27 -6.38 -14.27
CA VAL A 79 2.73 -6.41 -14.16
C VAL A 79 3.26 -7.75 -14.62
N THR A 80 4.51 -7.80 -15.06
CA THR A 80 5.16 -9.07 -15.41
C THR A 80 5.33 -9.92 -14.16
N MET A 81 4.79 -11.13 -14.20
CA MET A 81 4.82 -12.09 -13.11
C MET A 81 5.83 -13.18 -13.40
N LYS A 82 6.64 -13.52 -12.40
CA LYS A 82 7.53 -14.68 -12.41
C LYS A 82 6.93 -15.79 -11.55
N THR A 83 7.02 -17.02 -12.06
CA THR A 83 6.62 -18.22 -11.33
C THR A 83 7.84 -18.91 -10.74
N TYR A 84 7.73 -19.31 -9.47
CA TYR A 84 8.72 -20.06 -8.73
C TYR A 84 8.06 -21.36 -8.25
N ASN A 85 8.65 -22.50 -8.59
CA ASN A 85 8.13 -23.79 -8.18
C ASN A 85 9.00 -24.35 -7.05
N VAL A 86 8.40 -24.63 -5.89
CA VAL A 86 9.08 -25.12 -4.69
C VAL A 86 8.32 -26.34 -4.18
N GLY A 87 8.71 -27.53 -4.66
CA GLY A 87 7.96 -28.77 -4.41
C GLY A 87 6.56 -28.70 -5.02
N ASP A 88 5.53 -28.95 -4.21
CA ASP A 88 4.12 -28.92 -4.62
C ASP A 88 3.48 -27.52 -4.50
N LEU A 89 4.31 -26.48 -4.37
CA LEU A 89 3.90 -25.09 -4.29
C LEU A 89 4.40 -24.31 -5.51
N ALA A 90 3.48 -23.68 -6.23
CA ALA A 90 3.77 -22.63 -7.21
C ALA A 90 3.58 -21.26 -6.57
N VAL A 91 4.56 -20.36 -6.69
CA VAL A 91 4.47 -18.98 -6.25
C VAL A 91 4.58 -18.07 -7.45
N GLN A 92 3.57 -17.24 -7.69
CA GLN A 92 3.59 -16.19 -8.70
C GLN A 92 3.80 -14.84 -8.03
N ALA A 93 4.85 -14.13 -8.38
CA ALA A 93 5.14 -12.80 -7.84
C ALA A 93 5.63 -11.84 -8.94
N PRO A 94 5.44 -10.53 -8.79
CA PRO A 94 5.99 -9.56 -9.73
C PRO A 94 7.51 -9.64 -9.81
N GLU A 95 8.09 -9.43 -10.99
CA GLU A 95 9.55 -9.56 -11.20
C GLU A 95 10.39 -8.59 -10.37
N ASN A 96 9.81 -7.45 -9.96
CA ASN A 96 10.46 -6.44 -9.12
C ASN A 96 10.41 -6.77 -7.61
N VAL A 97 9.72 -7.85 -7.20
CA VAL A 97 9.68 -8.27 -5.80
C VAL A 97 10.88 -9.19 -5.52
N SER A 98 11.64 -8.86 -4.48
CA SER A 98 12.80 -9.63 -4.07
C SER A 98 12.41 -10.98 -3.45
N THR A 99 13.29 -11.97 -3.52
CA THR A 99 13.07 -13.29 -2.89
C THR A 99 12.84 -13.19 -1.38
N ALA A 100 13.52 -12.26 -0.70
CA ALA A 100 13.31 -12.00 0.72
C ALA A 100 11.87 -11.57 1.03
N GLN A 101 11.31 -10.66 0.23
CA GLN A 101 9.93 -10.20 0.38
C GLN A 101 8.92 -11.30 0.05
N ILE A 102 9.19 -12.14 -0.97
CA ILE A 102 8.35 -13.30 -1.25
C ILE A 102 8.35 -14.26 -0.04
N ASN A 103 9.51 -14.54 0.53
CA ASN A 103 9.65 -15.40 1.70
C ASN A 103 8.92 -14.84 2.94
N GLN A 104 8.86 -13.51 3.11
CA GLN A 104 8.03 -12.88 4.15
C GLN A 104 6.53 -13.14 3.94
N VAL A 105 6.04 -13.08 2.70
CA VAL A 105 4.64 -13.40 2.39
C VAL A 105 4.34 -14.88 2.65
N LEU A 106 5.24 -15.78 2.26
CA LEU A 106 5.12 -17.22 2.54
C LEU A 106 5.07 -17.49 4.04
N GLU A 107 5.93 -16.83 4.83
CA GLU A 107 5.92 -16.92 6.28
C GLU A 107 4.61 -16.40 6.89
N ALA A 108 4.10 -15.26 6.42
CA ALA A 108 2.79 -14.75 6.83
C ALA A 108 1.65 -15.72 6.49
N MET A 109 1.81 -16.51 5.42
CA MET A 109 0.91 -17.62 5.07
C MET A 109 1.11 -18.89 5.89
N GLY A 110 2.09 -18.95 6.79
CA GLY A 110 2.43 -20.15 7.56
C GLY A 110 3.10 -21.25 6.72
N ARG A 111 3.64 -20.89 5.54
CA ARG A 111 4.37 -21.81 4.65
C ARG A 111 5.82 -21.97 5.11
N LYS A 112 6.36 -23.18 4.93
CA LYS A 112 7.75 -23.52 5.28
C LYS A 112 8.67 -23.46 4.06
N GLU A 113 8.11 -23.49 2.87
CA GLU A 113 8.79 -23.38 1.59
C GLU A 113 9.48 -22.03 1.44
N ARG A 114 10.66 -22.02 0.80
CA ARG A 114 11.46 -20.82 0.56
C ARG A 114 11.96 -20.80 -0.88
N ILE A 115 11.93 -19.62 -1.47
CA ILE A 115 12.47 -19.31 -2.81
C ILE A 115 13.89 -18.79 -2.67
#